data_AF-A0A948CAN3-F1
#
_entry.id   AF-A0A948CAN3-F1
#
_cell.length_a   1.000
_cell.length_b   1.000
_cell.length_c   1.000
_cell.angle_alpha   90.00
_cell.angle_beta   90.00
_cell.angle_gamma   90.00
#
_symmetry.space_group_name_H-M   'P 1'
#
loop_
_entity.id
_entity.type
_entity.pdbx_description
1 polymer ?
#
loop_
_entity_poly.entity_id
_entity_poly.type
_entity_poly.pdbx_seq_one_letter_code
_entity_poly.pdbx_strand_id
1 'polypeptide(L)'
;MYIQRQIKDDILKYLNSPEIIAIVGPRQSGKTTVIKRIYQNLSDAIFLTFEDQQTLSLFEKNIKEFIQTYVVGKKYVFIDEFQYAQHGGKLLKYIYDTNHTKIIISGSSAIDLTIKAIKFLVGRVFVLNMFPLNFSEYLFYRDKNFYKIKLLFLYKTLLKQSFWYVL
;
A
#
# COMPACT_ATOMS: atom_id res chain seq x y z
N MET A 1 20.00 -4.78 -0.30
CA MET A 1 19.43 -5.88 0.51
C MET A 1 17.99 -5.53 0.85
N TYR A 2 17.02 -6.44 0.71
CA TYR A 2 15.58 -6.15 0.95
C TYR A 2 15.06 -6.97 2.13
N ILE A 3 14.24 -6.34 2.97
CA ILE A 3 13.56 -6.99 4.10
C ILE A 3 12.10 -7.23 3.72
N GLN A 4 11.64 -8.48 3.83
CA GLN A 4 10.25 -8.83 3.60
C GLN A 4 9.37 -8.15 4.65
N ARG A 5 8.35 -7.43 4.18
CA ARG A 5 7.41 -6.68 5.02
C ARG A 5 6.11 -7.45 5.16
N GLN A 6 5.56 -7.51 6.37
CA GLN A 6 4.32 -8.25 6.64
C GLN A 6 3.12 -7.69 5.85
N ILE A 7 3.08 -6.37 5.67
CA ILE A 7 2.04 -5.66 4.89
C ILE A 7 1.92 -6.15 3.44
N LYS A 8 2.96 -6.80 2.89
CA LYS A 8 2.91 -7.35 1.54
C LYS A 8 1.75 -8.35 1.41
N ASP A 9 1.55 -9.18 2.42
CA ASP A 9 0.53 -10.23 2.39
C ASP A 9 -0.88 -9.62 2.45
N ASP A 10 -1.05 -8.53 3.21
CA ASP A 10 -2.30 -7.75 3.23
C ASP A 10 -2.59 -7.12 1.86
N ILE A 11 -1.59 -6.53 1.20
CA ILE A 11 -1.77 -5.95 -0.15
C ILE A 11 -2.18 -7.04 -1.15
N LEU A 12 -1.52 -8.20 -1.10
CA LEU A 12 -1.83 -9.33 -2.00
C LEU A 12 -3.23 -9.88 -1.77
N LYS A 13 -3.69 -9.97 -0.52
CA LYS A 13 -5.05 -10.41 -0.16
C LYS A 13 -6.12 -9.57 -0.85
N TYR A 14 -5.92 -8.26 -0.92
CA TYR A 14 -6.89 -7.35 -1.54
C TYR A 14 -6.60 -7.07 -3.01
N LEU A 15 -5.60 -7.69 -3.63
CA LEU A 15 -5.17 -7.33 -4.98
C LEU A 15 -6.25 -7.55 -6.05
N ASN A 16 -7.11 -8.56 -5.86
CA ASN A 16 -8.23 -8.88 -6.75
C ASN A 16 -9.55 -8.20 -6.36
N SER A 17 -9.58 -7.42 -5.28
CA SER A 17 -10.76 -6.69 -4.86
C SER A 17 -10.92 -5.41 -5.71
N PRO A 18 -12.14 -4.88 -5.91
CA PRO A 18 -12.32 -3.66 -6.68
C PRO A 18 -11.72 -2.43 -5.97
N GLU A 19 -11.76 -2.37 -4.64
CA GLU A 19 -11.37 -1.23 -3.83
C GLU A 19 -9.92 -0.80 -4.07
N ILE A 20 -9.67 0.50 -4.06
CA ILE A 20 -8.34 1.07 -4.16
C ILE A 20 -7.53 0.66 -2.93
N ILE A 21 -6.25 0.29 -3.10
CA ILE A 21 -5.36 0.05 -1.97
C ILE A 21 -4.53 1.30 -1.74
N ALA A 22 -4.66 1.92 -0.56
CA ALA A 22 -3.89 3.08 -0.16
C ALA A 22 -2.89 2.70 0.93
N ILE A 23 -1.60 2.75 0.62
CA ILE A 23 -0.52 2.45 1.57
C ILE A 23 0.01 3.75 2.15
N VAL A 24 -0.16 3.94 3.44
CA VAL A 24 0.20 5.18 4.13
C VAL A 24 1.19 4.91 5.24
N GLY A 25 2.12 5.82 5.50
CA GLY A 25 3.06 5.68 6.59
C GLY A 25 4.27 6.59 6.44
N PRO A 26 5.10 6.74 7.48
CA PRO A 26 6.16 7.75 7.51
C PRO A 26 7.16 7.58 6.37
N ARG A 27 7.89 8.66 6.05
CA ARG A 27 9.03 8.60 5.11
C ARG A 27 10.01 7.51 5.55
N GLN A 28 10.66 6.88 4.56
CA GLN A 28 11.65 5.81 4.77
C GLN A 28 11.11 4.52 5.42
N SER A 29 9.79 4.32 5.51
CA SER A 29 9.21 3.05 5.99
C SER A 29 9.29 1.89 4.98
N GLY A 30 9.68 2.16 3.73
CA GLY A 30 9.85 1.15 2.67
C GLY A 30 8.63 0.93 1.77
N LYS A 31 7.65 1.85 1.76
CA LYS A 31 6.43 1.79 0.92
C LYS A 31 6.73 1.56 -0.55
N THR A 32 7.45 2.50 -1.17
CA THR A 32 7.90 2.43 -2.57
C THR A 32 8.54 1.10 -2.89
N THR A 33 9.41 0.59 -2.01
CA THR A 33 10.10 -0.68 -2.20
C THR A 33 9.16 -1.87 -2.23
N VAL A 34 8.15 -1.90 -1.34
CA VAL A 34 7.14 -2.96 -1.31
C VAL A 34 6.26 -2.90 -2.57
N ILE A 35 5.72 -1.74 -2.92
CA ILE A 35 4.84 -1.62 -4.09
C ILE A 35 5.57 -1.87 -5.41
N LYS A 36 6.81 -1.40 -5.56
CA LYS A 36 7.63 -1.70 -6.76
C LYS A 36 7.89 -3.19 -6.92
N ARG A 37 8.12 -3.92 -5.82
CA ARG A 37 8.27 -5.37 -5.88
C ARG A 37 6.99 -6.09 -6.27
N ILE A 38 5.84 -5.64 -5.77
CA ILE A 38 4.55 -6.22 -6.17
C ILE A 38 4.34 -5.96 -7.66
N TYR A 39 4.51 -4.71 -8.10
CA TYR A 39 4.45 -4.30 -9.51
C TYR A 39 5.32 -5.18 -10.43
N GLN A 40 6.58 -5.45 -10.06
CA GLN A 40 7.51 -6.28 -10.84
C GLN A 40 7.03 -7.73 -11.06
N ASN A 41 6.09 -8.22 -10.27
CA ASN A 41 5.56 -9.59 -10.37
C ASN A 41 4.19 -9.65 -11.06
N LEU A 42 3.71 -8.55 -11.64
CA LEU A 42 2.38 -8.46 -12.26
C LEU A 42 2.52 -8.16 -13.76
N SER A 43 1.70 -8.83 -14.58
CA SER A 43 1.49 -8.46 -15.97
C SER A 43 0.51 -7.30 -16.08
N ASP A 44 0.57 -6.58 -17.21
CA ASP A 44 -0.36 -5.49 -17.53
C ASP A 44 -0.45 -4.42 -16.44
N ALA A 45 0.68 -4.16 -15.80
CA ALA A 45 0.81 -3.19 -14.73
C ALA A 45 1.58 -1.95 -15.21
N ILE A 46 1.34 -0.82 -14.55
CA ILE A 46 2.16 0.39 -14.71
C ILE A 46 2.54 0.95 -13.34
N PHE A 47 3.73 1.53 -13.25
CA PHE A 47 4.22 2.23 -12.07
C PHE A 47 4.52 3.68 -12.38
N LEU A 48 3.84 4.58 -11.67
CA LEU A 48 3.96 6.03 -11.80
C LEU A 48 4.41 6.64 -10.47
N THR A 49 5.05 7.81 -10.53
CA THR A 49 5.36 8.62 -9.35
C THR A 49 4.88 10.04 -9.57
N PHE A 50 4.28 10.64 -8.55
CA PHE A 50 3.88 12.06 -8.58
C PHE A 50 4.98 13.01 -8.12
N GLU A 51 6.19 12.50 -7.85
CA GLU A 51 7.39 13.35 -7.86
C GLU A 51 7.73 13.83 -9.28
N ASP A 52 7.34 13.07 -10.31
CA ASP A 52 7.45 13.49 -11.71
C ASP A 52 6.36 14.52 -12.03
N GLN A 53 6.79 15.75 -12.29
CA GLN A 53 5.88 16.89 -12.49
C GLN A 53 5.03 16.77 -13.76
N GLN A 54 5.52 16.09 -14.79
CA GLN A 54 4.77 15.90 -16.03
C GLN A 54 3.59 14.95 -15.79
N THR A 55 3.85 13.84 -15.10
CA THR A 55 2.87 12.83 -14.71
C THR A 55 1.83 13.41 -13.76
N LEU A 56 2.27 14.15 -12.75
CA LEU A 56 1.37 14.85 -11.82
C LEU A 56 0.50 15.87 -12.55
N SER A 57 1.11 16.73 -13.39
CA SER A 57 0.37 17.74 -14.14
C SER A 57 -0.64 17.12 -15.11
N LEU A 58 -0.29 16.00 -15.75
CA LEU A 58 -1.22 15.28 -16.63
C LEU A 58 -2.41 14.74 -15.84
N PHE A 59 -2.15 14.12 -14.68
CA PHE A 59 -3.19 13.63 -13.79
C PHE A 59 -4.14 14.74 -13.35
N GLU A 60 -3.62 15.88 -12.87
CA GLU A 60 -4.44 16.96 -12.32
C GLU A 60 -5.16 17.80 -13.38
N LYS A 61 -4.53 18.07 -14.52
CA LYS A 61 -5.06 19.01 -15.53
C LYS A 61 -5.74 18.31 -16.71
N ASN A 62 -5.32 17.10 -17.08
CA ASN A 62 -5.87 16.37 -18.21
C ASN A 62 -6.08 14.88 -17.90
N ILE A 63 -7.02 14.60 -16.99
CA ILE A 63 -7.31 13.24 -16.52
C ILE A 63 -7.70 12.27 -17.66
N LYS A 64 -8.33 12.76 -18.73
CA LYS A 64 -8.71 11.91 -19.87
C LYS A 64 -7.48 11.39 -20.61
N GLU A 65 -6.52 12.27 -20.87
CA GLU A 65 -5.24 11.89 -21.48
C GLU A 65 -4.43 11.01 -20.52
N PHE A 66 -4.41 11.31 -19.23
CA PHE A 66 -3.78 10.43 -18.22
C PHE A 66 -4.35 9.00 -18.28
N ILE A 67 -5.68 8.86 -18.36
CA ILE A 67 -6.35 7.56 -18.47
C ILE A 67 -5.95 6.86 -19.76
N GLN A 68 -6.00 7.54 -20.90
CA GLN A 68 -5.64 6.95 -22.19
C GLN A 68 -4.18 6.47 -22.23
N THR A 69 -3.26 7.27 -21.69
CA THR A 69 -1.82 6.98 -21.73
C THR A 69 -1.43 5.89 -20.73
N TYR A 70 -2.00 5.90 -19.52
CA TYR A 70 -1.48 5.09 -18.41
C TYR A 70 -2.46 4.05 -17.86
N VAL A 71 -3.76 4.20 -18.06
CA VAL A 71 -4.77 3.34 -17.43
C VAL A 71 -5.39 2.35 -18.42
N VAL A 72 -5.68 2.78 -19.65
CA VAL A 72 -6.30 1.92 -20.66
C VAL A 72 -5.39 0.73 -20.97
N GLY A 73 -5.95 -0.47 -20.96
CA GLY A 73 -5.22 -1.72 -21.19
C GLY A 73 -4.34 -2.16 -20.01
N LYS A 74 -4.38 -1.46 -18.86
CA LYS A 74 -3.67 -1.88 -17.65
C LYS A 74 -4.63 -2.48 -16.63
N LYS A 75 -4.28 -3.66 -16.14
CA LYS A 75 -4.96 -4.33 -15.03
C LYS A 75 -4.60 -3.70 -13.68
N TYR A 76 -3.36 -3.21 -13.53
CA TYR A 76 -2.88 -2.62 -12.28
C TYR A 76 -2.22 -1.27 -12.53
N VAL A 77 -2.59 -0.26 -11.76
CA VAL A 77 -2.00 1.08 -11.80
C VAL A 77 -1.46 1.41 -10.43
N PHE A 78 -0.14 1.55 -10.32
CA PHE A 78 0.56 1.96 -9.11
C PHE A 78 0.92 3.44 -9.21
N ILE A 79 0.58 4.22 -8.19
CA ILE A 79 0.92 5.65 -8.09
C ILE A 79 1.64 5.90 -6.77
N ASP A 80 2.92 6.21 -6.84
CA ASP A 80 3.72 6.58 -5.68
C ASP A 80 3.62 8.06 -5.35
N GLU A 81 3.82 8.39 -4.08
CA GLU A 81 3.80 9.75 -3.54
C GLU A 81 2.51 10.53 -3.90
N PHE A 82 1.36 9.85 -3.85
CA PHE A 82 0.05 10.37 -4.26
C PHE A 82 -0.36 11.66 -3.54
N GLN A 83 0.15 11.93 -2.33
CA GLN A 83 -0.15 13.15 -1.58
C GLN A 83 0.25 14.45 -2.29
N TYR A 84 1.09 14.38 -3.32
CA TYR A 84 1.41 15.51 -4.19
C TYR A 84 0.20 15.97 -5.02
N ALA A 85 -0.73 15.08 -5.37
CA ALA A 85 -1.96 15.44 -6.07
C ALA A 85 -2.99 16.04 -5.09
N GLN A 86 -3.05 17.37 -5.00
CA GLN A 86 -3.86 18.06 -4.00
C GLN A 86 -5.36 17.79 -4.16
N HIS A 87 -5.82 17.64 -5.40
CA HIS A 87 -7.22 17.35 -5.75
C HIS A 87 -7.44 15.92 -6.23
N GLY A 88 -6.48 15.02 -5.94
CA GLY A 88 -6.44 13.69 -6.54
C GLY A 88 -7.62 12.79 -6.18
N GLY A 89 -8.29 12.96 -5.04
CA GLY A 89 -9.38 12.08 -4.61
C GLY A 89 -10.55 12.00 -5.59
N LYS A 90 -11.01 13.14 -6.13
CA LYS A 90 -12.10 13.16 -7.12
C LYS A 90 -11.69 12.49 -8.44
N LEU A 91 -10.45 12.70 -8.85
CA LEU A 91 -9.89 12.13 -10.07
C LEU A 91 -9.71 10.62 -9.95
N LEU A 92 -9.24 10.16 -8.79
CA LEU A 92 -9.12 8.73 -8.49
C LEU A 92 -10.50 8.04 -8.49
N LYS A 93 -11.51 8.71 -7.92
CA LYS A 93 -12.90 8.25 -7.97
C LYS A 93 -13.39 8.12 -9.42
N TYR A 94 -13.10 9.11 -10.26
CA TYR A 94 -13.46 9.07 -11.67
C TYR A 94 -12.84 7.86 -12.37
N ILE A 95 -11.53 7.64 -12.23
CA ILE A 95 -10.86 6.46 -12.80
C ILE A 95 -11.49 5.16 -12.29
N TYR A 96 -11.75 5.06 -10.98
CA TYR A 96 -12.37 3.88 -10.37
C TYR A 96 -13.76 3.59 -10.94
N ASP A 97 -14.59 4.62 -11.11
CA ASP A 97 -15.96 4.45 -11.60
C ASP A 97 -16.00 4.17 -13.11
N THR A 98 -15.01 4.60 -13.90
CA THR A 98 -15.00 4.45 -15.36
C THR A 98 -14.12 3.31 -15.91
N ASN A 99 -13.20 2.76 -15.11
CA ASN A 99 -12.23 1.78 -15.58
C ASN A 99 -12.15 0.58 -14.62
N HIS A 100 -12.09 -0.62 -15.18
CA HIS A 100 -11.88 -1.87 -14.43
C HIS A 100 -10.38 -2.12 -14.18
N THR A 101 -9.70 -1.16 -13.55
CA THR A 101 -8.29 -1.28 -13.17
C THR A 101 -8.14 -1.32 -11.66
N LYS A 102 -7.20 -2.11 -11.17
CA LYS A 102 -6.83 -2.11 -9.76
C LYS A 102 -5.86 -0.96 -9.50
N ILE A 103 -6.27 -0.01 -8.67
CA ILE A 103 -5.45 1.14 -8.30
C ILE A 103 -4.77 0.89 -6.96
N ILE A 104 -3.46 1.11 -6.91
CA ILE A 104 -2.66 1.09 -5.68
C ILE A 104 -1.95 2.43 -5.56
N ILE A 105 -2.15 3.12 -4.43
CA ILE A 105 -1.52 4.40 -4.15
C ILE A 105 -0.65 4.32 -2.89
N SER A 106 0.38 5.15 -2.84
CA SER A 106 1.32 5.26 -1.72
C SER A 106 1.44 6.71 -1.27
N GLY A 107 1.62 6.95 0.04
CA GLY A 107 1.95 8.28 0.53
C GLY A 107 2.50 8.38 1.95
N SER A 108 3.23 9.47 2.23
CA SER A 108 4.03 9.61 3.46
C SER A 108 3.24 9.89 4.74
N SER A 109 1.96 10.21 4.63
CA SER A 109 1.12 10.63 5.75
C SER A 109 -0.29 10.10 5.54
N ALA A 110 -0.80 9.36 6.53
CA ALA A 110 -2.19 8.93 6.53
C ALA A 110 -3.12 10.14 6.50
N ILE A 111 -2.80 11.21 7.23
CA ILE A 111 -3.62 12.43 7.30
C ILE A 111 -3.69 13.14 5.95
N ASP A 112 -2.56 13.31 5.26
CA ASP A 112 -2.54 13.99 3.96
C ASP A 112 -3.31 13.21 2.89
N LEU A 113 -3.19 11.88 2.92
CA LEU A 113 -3.94 11.00 2.02
C LEU A 113 -5.43 10.90 2.42
N THR A 114 -5.73 10.94 3.73
CA THR A 114 -7.10 10.85 4.27
C THR A 114 -7.91 12.11 3.96
N ILE A 115 -7.32 13.29 4.11
CA ILE A 115 -8.00 14.56 3.84
C ILE A 115 -8.23 14.76 2.33
N LYS A 116 -7.25 14.38 1.49
CA LYS A 116 -7.29 14.64 0.04
C LYS A 116 -7.95 13.54 -0.80
N ALA A 117 -7.86 12.28 -0.38
CA ALA A 117 -8.35 11.13 -1.14
C ALA A 117 -9.61 10.50 -0.54
N ILE A 118 -9.62 10.24 0.77
CA ILE A 118 -10.61 9.34 1.39
C ILE A 118 -12.02 9.94 1.43
N LYS A 119 -12.16 11.27 1.57
CA LYS A 119 -13.47 11.94 1.52
C LYS A 119 -14.30 11.56 0.28
N PHE A 120 -13.65 11.35 -0.86
CA PHE A 120 -14.32 11.01 -2.12
C PHE A 120 -14.40 9.50 -2.40
N LEU A 121 -13.71 8.69 -1.59
CA LEU A 121 -13.51 7.26 -1.81
C LEU A 121 -14.06 6.39 -0.67
N VAL A 122 -15.01 6.93 0.12
CA VAL A 122 -15.67 6.17 1.20
C VAL A 122 -16.25 4.86 0.65
N GLY A 123 -15.90 3.75 1.29
CA GLY A 123 -16.29 2.39 0.87
C GLY A 123 -15.58 1.86 -0.38
N ARG A 124 -14.69 2.64 -1.02
CA ARG A 124 -13.95 2.28 -2.25
C ARG A 124 -12.44 2.22 -2.03
N VAL A 125 -11.97 2.31 -0.79
CA VAL A 125 -10.53 2.31 -0.46
C VAL A 125 -10.23 1.49 0.79
N PHE A 126 -9.21 0.64 0.70
CA PHE A 126 -8.57 0.01 1.85
C PHE A 126 -7.30 0.78 2.21
N VAL A 127 -7.27 1.34 3.42
CA VAL A 127 -6.10 2.06 3.94
C VAL A 127 -5.24 1.09 4.73
N LEU A 128 -4.04 0.83 4.25
CA LEU A 128 -3.06 -0.04 4.89
C LEU A 128 -1.94 0.83 5.47
N ASN A 129 -1.79 0.79 6.80
CA ASN A 129 -0.76 1.54 7.50
C ASN A 129 0.57 0.78 7.50
N MET A 130 1.60 1.36 6.89
CA MET A 130 2.95 0.84 6.85
C MET A 130 3.85 1.56 7.85
N PHE A 131 4.06 0.93 9.01
CA PHE A 131 4.99 1.42 10.02
C PHE A 131 6.45 1.11 9.66
N PRO A 132 7.42 1.78 10.30
CA PRO A 132 8.83 1.40 10.23
C PRO A 132 9.05 -0.08 10.57
N LEU A 133 10.22 -0.59 10.23
CA LEU A 133 10.56 -2.00 10.46
C LEU A 133 10.35 -2.35 11.95
N ASN A 134 9.45 -3.29 12.22
CA ASN A 134 9.21 -3.71 13.60
C ASN A 134 10.30 -4.70 14.06
N PHE A 135 10.44 -4.88 15.37
CA PHE A 135 11.49 -5.76 15.92
C PHE A 135 11.37 -7.22 15.45
N SER A 136 10.15 -7.69 15.17
CA SER A 136 9.92 -9.03 14.63
C SER A 136 10.43 -9.17 13.19
N GLU A 137 10.15 -8.20 12.33
CA GLU A 137 10.67 -8.13 10.96
C GLU A 137 12.21 -8.00 10.94
N TYR A 138 12.77 -7.21 11.87
CA TYR A 138 14.21 -7.11 12.05
C TYR A 138 14.85 -8.43 12.45
N LEU A 139 14.31 -9.11 13.47
CA LEU A 139 14.82 -10.41 13.92
C LEU A 139 14.70 -11.47 12.82
N PHE A 140 13.55 -11.55 12.14
CA PHE A 140 13.36 -12.49 11.04
C PHE A 140 14.42 -12.33 9.95
N TYR A 141 14.80 -11.08 9.68
CA TYR A 141 15.83 -10.76 8.70
C TYR A 141 17.26 -11.04 9.19
N ARG A 142 17.57 -10.71 10.46
CA ARG A 142 18.91 -10.87 11.03
C ARG A 142 19.24 -12.32 11.35
N ASP A 143 18.32 -13.03 11.99
CA ASP A 143 18.51 -14.42 12.38
C ASP A 143 17.16 -15.14 12.59
N LYS A 144 16.86 -16.03 11.65
CA LYS A 144 15.63 -16.84 11.66
C LYS A 144 15.54 -17.75 12.89
N ASN A 145 16.65 -18.17 13.49
CA ASN A 145 16.67 -18.99 14.69
C ASN A 145 16.22 -18.17 15.91
N PHE A 146 16.71 -16.94 16.07
CA PHE A 146 16.23 -16.04 17.14
C PHE A 146 14.75 -15.70 16.98
N TYR A 147 14.27 -15.52 15.75
CA TYR A 147 12.84 -15.32 15.49
C TYR A 147 11.99 -16.52 15.96
N LYS A 148 12.43 -17.77 15.67
CA LYS A 148 11.76 -18.99 16.16
C LYS A 148 11.77 -19.08 17.69
N ILE A 149 12.89 -18.76 18.34
CA ILE A 149 13.00 -18.77 19.81
C ILE A 149 12.02 -17.76 20.43
N LYS A 150 11.92 -16.54 19.87
CA LYS A 150 10.95 -15.53 20.31
C LYS A 150 9.51 -16.04 20.19
N LEU A 151 9.15 -16.68 19.07
CA LEU A 151 7.82 -17.28 18.87
C LEU A 151 7.51 -18.36 19.91
N LEU A 152 8.46 -19.26 20.18
CA LEU A 152 8.35 -20.29 21.22
C LEU A 152 8.14 -19.70 22.62
N PHE A 153 8.84 -18.61 22.93
CA PHE A 153 8.69 -17.93 24.22
C PHE A 153 7.33 -17.23 24.37
N LEU A 154 6.84 -16.56 23.31
CA LEU A 154 5.51 -15.96 23.26
C LEU A 154 4.41 -17.00 23.42
N TYR A 155 4.51 -18.13 22.73
CA TYR A 155 3.55 -19.23 22.82
C TYR A 155 3.47 -19.82 24.24
N LYS A 156 4.63 -20.08 24.87
CA LYS A 156 4.68 -20.55 26.27
C LYS A 156 4.08 -19.55 27.25
N THR A 157 4.29 -18.26 27.04
CA THR A 157 3.72 -17.19 27.89
C THR A 157 2.20 -17.09 27.74
N LEU A 158 1.68 -17.16 26.51
CA LEU A 158 0.24 -17.14 26.23
C LEU A 158 -0.48 -18.36 26.81
N LEU A 159 0.12 -19.55 26.70
CA LEU A 159 -0.40 -20.77 27.33
C LEU A 159 -0.44 -20.67 28.86
N LYS A 160 0.59 -20.08 29.48
CA LYS A 160 0.58 -19.83 30.92
C LYS A 160 -0.54 -18.88 31.34
N GLN A 161 -0.79 -17.80 30.59
CA GLN A 161 -1.87 -16.87 30.91
C GLN A 161 -3.26 -17.49 30.74
N SER A 162 -3.47 -18.28 29.69
CA SER A 162 -4.77 -18.94 29.45
C SER A 162 -5.08 -20.03 30.48
N PHE A 163 -4.08 -20.64 31.09
CA PHE A 163 -4.26 -21.59 32.22
C PHE A 163 -4.75 -20.93 33.52
N TRP A 164 -4.51 -19.63 33.71
CA TRP A 164 -4.94 -18.88 34.90
C TRP A 164 -6.39 -18.38 34.85
N TYR A 165 -7.05 -18.43 33.68
CA TYR A 165 -8.45 -18.01 33.52
C TYR A 165 -9.45 -19.18 33.58
N VAL A 166 -8.97 -20.42 33.78
CA VAL A 166 -9.79 -21.65 33.81
C VAL A 166 -9.80 -22.28 35.22
N LEU A 167 -9.27 -21.58 36.22
CA LEU A 167 -9.34 -21.91 37.66
C LEU A 167 -10.00 -20.75 38.41
#